data_AF-A0A8S4ER78-F1
#
_entry.id   AF-A0A8S4ER78-F1
#
_cell.length_a   1.000
_cell.length_b   1.000
_cell.length_c   1.000
_cell.angle_alpha   90.00
_cell.angle_beta   90.00
_cell.angle_gamma   90.00
#
_symmetry.space_group_name_H-M   'P 1'
#
loop_
_entity.id
_entity.type
_entity.pdbx_description
1 polymer ?
#
loop_
_entity_poly.entity_id
_entity_poly.type
_entity_poly.pdbx_seq_one_letter_code
_entity_poly.pdbx_strand_id
1 'polypeptide(L)'
;MDFFDLLLQTGLITSLIVGYLILVKKAPTKKGFYSEHGWNYPLKYICALFAVKRWKKQRPTPASEELPSSKLTSGWQNLSVQATGTDGTTVVLGIRRWSERKQTAEVTVFVKLPDGETYTLPRHPDTVVGASEVSADSWNAGGLKIQVLQPRWALRVLFNGLLTRASDGKTLHVRFNFIWRSASQPLHHPEGWSEQLAARALASEPWRDGQWIHMIDRWADGSWHQWGALQGRFTTHTPTALKTPASGCGREG
;
A
#
# COMPACT_ATOMS: atom_id res chain seq x y z
N MET A 1 41.83 16.39 -42.64
CA MET A 1 40.37 16.18 -42.62
C MET A 1 39.74 17.47 -42.19
N ASP A 2 38.94 18.08 -43.06
CA ASP A 2 38.28 19.33 -42.77
C ASP A 2 37.14 19.09 -41.76
N PHE A 3 36.88 20.08 -40.91
CA PHE A 3 35.83 20.03 -39.89
C PHE A 3 34.45 19.67 -40.48
N PHE A 4 34.20 20.09 -41.73
CA PHE A 4 33.00 19.74 -42.49
C PHE A 4 32.90 18.26 -42.83
N ASP A 5 34.01 17.60 -43.20
CA ASP A 5 34.01 16.15 -43.47
C ASP A 5 33.71 15.35 -42.20
N LEU A 6 34.23 15.79 -41.06
CA LEU A 6 33.96 15.16 -39.77
C LEU A 6 32.47 15.28 -39.39
N LEU A 7 31.86 16.45 -39.58
CA LEU A 7 30.42 16.67 -39.36
C LEU A 7 29.56 15.84 -40.31
N LEU A 8 29.92 15.75 -41.59
CA LEU A 8 29.19 14.97 -42.58
C LEU A 8 29.26 13.46 -42.27
N GLN A 9 30.45 12.96 -41.92
CA GLN A 9 30.65 11.56 -41.56
C GLN A 9 29.92 11.18 -40.28
N THR A 10 29.98 12.03 -39.25
CA THR A 10 29.23 11.81 -38.00
C THR A 10 27.71 11.88 -38.22
N GLY A 11 27.23 12.77 -39.08
CA GLY A 11 25.82 12.84 -39.51
C GLY A 11 25.35 11.58 -40.25
N LEU A 12 26.15 11.06 -41.18
CA LEU A 12 25.85 9.83 -41.91
C LEU A 12 25.82 8.60 -40.99
N ILE A 13 26.81 8.48 -40.11
CA ILE A 13 26.90 7.36 -39.15
C ILE A 13 25.72 7.39 -38.18
N THR A 14 25.38 8.56 -37.63
CA THR A 14 24.23 8.70 -36.73
C THR A 14 22.91 8.41 -37.44
N SER A 15 22.73 8.89 -38.68
CA SER A 15 21.55 8.60 -39.50
C SER A 15 21.41 7.10 -39.81
N LEU A 16 22.50 6.42 -40.16
CA LEU A 16 22.51 4.96 -40.37
C LEU A 16 22.18 4.18 -39.11
N ILE A 17 22.72 4.59 -37.95
CA ILE A 17 22.42 3.96 -36.66
C ILE A 17 20.95 4.16 -36.29
N VAL A 18 20.41 5.37 -36.46
CA VAL A 18 19.00 5.68 -36.20
C VAL A 18 18.09 4.90 -37.14
N GLY A 19 18.39 4.87 -38.45
CA GLY A 19 17.67 4.10 -39.44
C GLY A 19 17.66 2.60 -39.14
N TYR A 20 18.82 2.04 -38.76
CA TYR A 20 18.95 0.64 -38.37
C TYR A 20 18.14 0.32 -37.10
N LEU A 21 18.18 1.19 -36.08
CA LEU A 21 17.42 1.01 -34.84
C LEU A 21 15.91 1.07 -35.07
N ILE A 22 15.44 1.89 -36.01
CA ILE A 22 14.01 1.99 -36.37
C ILE A 22 13.55 0.78 -37.21
N LEU A 23 14.35 0.36 -38.19
CA LEU A 23 13.94 -0.62 -39.19
C LEU A 23 14.20 -2.08 -38.78
N VAL A 24 15.32 -2.35 -38.09
CA VAL A 24 15.76 -3.73 -37.81
C VAL A 24 15.36 -4.18 -36.41
N LYS A 25 15.34 -3.27 -35.43
CA LYS A 25 15.04 -3.62 -34.05
C LYS A 25 13.54 -3.46 -33.77
N LYS A 26 12.75 -4.42 -34.27
CA LYS A 26 11.32 -4.54 -33.93
C LYS A 26 11.15 -4.46 -32.41
N ALA A 27 10.22 -3.62 -31.96
CA ALA A 27 9.85 -3.52 -30.56
C ALA A 27 9.49 -4.92 -30.04
N PRO A 28 9.91 -5.32 -28.83
CA PRO A 28 9.59 -6.63 -28.30
C PRO A 28 8.07 -6.81 -28.32
N THR A 29 7.61 -7.80 -29.09
CA THR A 29 6.22 -8.24 -29.13
C THR A 29 5.89 -8.82 -27.76
N LYS A 30 5.05 -8.11 -27.01
CA LYS A 30 4.63 -8.43 -25.63
C LYS A 30 4.32 -9.92 -25.42
N LYS A 31 4.86 -10.50 -24.34
CA LYS A 31 4.24 -11.59 -23.55
C LYS A 31 4.81 -11.59 -22.12
N GLY A 32 4.29 -10.72 -21.25
CA GLY A 32 4.61 -10.71 -19.81
C GLY A 32 4.03 -9.50 -19.09
N PHE A 33 3.67 -9.67 -17.79
CA PHE A 33 3.27 -8.55 -16.90
C PHE A 33 4.42 -7.59 -16.58
N TYR A 34 5.66 -8.02 -16.85
CA TYR A 34 6.86 -7.21 -16.73
C TYR A 34 7.31 -6.81 -18.15
N SER A 35 7.34 -5.51 -18.43
CA SER A 35 7.83 -5.01 -19.71
C SER A 35 9.33 -5.22 -19.78
N GLU A 36 9.78 -6.15 -20.63
CA GLU A 36 11.19 -6.21 -21.01
C GLU A 36 11.64 -4.86 -21.57
N HIS A 37 12.86 -4.46 -21.20
CA HIS A 37 13.41 -3.17 -21.57
C HIS A 37 13.57 -3.08 -23.09
N GLY A 38 12.86 -2.13 -23.70
CA GLY A 38 13.00 -1.84 -25.13
C GLY A 38 14.40 -1.32 -25.47
N TRP A 39 14.75 -1.30 -26.76
CA TRP A 39 16.07 -0.89 -27.22
C TRP A 39 16.49 0.53 -26.77
N ASN A 40 15.51 1.41 -26.56
CA ASN A 40 15.71 2.79 -26.12
C ASN A 40 15.77 2.95 -24.59
N TYR A 41 15.71 1.85 -23.82
CA TYR A 41 15.74 1.90 -22.36
C TYR A 41 16.96 2.64 -21.77
N PRO A 42 18.21 2.44 -22.26
CA PRO A 42 19.35 3.16 -21.70
C PRO A 42 19.21 4.68 -21.84
N LEU A 43 18.71 5.14 -22.98
CA LEU A 43 18.45 6.56 -23.22
C LEU A 43 17.32 7.08 -22.32
N LYS A 44 16.22 6.32 -22.22
CA LYS A 44 15.10 6.64 -21.32
C LYS A 44 15.57 6.74 -19.87
N TYR A 45 16.42 5.82 -19.43
CA TYR A 45 16.92 5.79 -18.06
C TYR A 45 17.75 7.04 -17.73
N ILE A 46 18.62 7.48 -18.63
CA ILE A 46 19.39 8.71 -18.45
C ILE A 46 18.45 9.93 -18.37
N CYS A 47 17.53 10.07 -19.32
CA CYS A 47 16.55 11.16 -19.32
C CYS A 47 15.67 11.15 -18.05
N ALA A 48 15.21 9.96 -17.63
CA ALA A 48 14.43 9.77 -16.41
C ALA A 48 15.21 10.16 -15.16
N LEU A 49 16.49 9.80 -15.08
CA LEU A 49 17.34 10.13 -13.93
C LEU A 49 17.48 11.64 -13.75
N PHE A 50 17.72 12.38 -14.84
CA PHE A 50 17.77 13.84 -14.78
C PHE A 50 16.42 14.45 -14.41
N ALA A 51 15.33 13.95 -14.97
CA ALA A 51 13.98 14.42 -14.67
C ALA A 51 13.61 14.20 -13.19
N VAL A 52 13.85 13.00 -12.65
CA VAL A 52 13.58 12.65 -11.25
C VAL A 52 14.42 13.51 -10.30
N LYS A 53 15.71 13.68 -10.56
CA LYS A 53 16.59 14.53 -9.75
C LYS A 53 16.10 15.97 -9.69
N ARG A 54 15.76 16.54 -10.85
CA ARG A 54 15.24 17.90 -10.96
C ARG A 54 13.91 18.03 -10.21
N TRP A 55 13.01 17.09 -10.41
CA TRP A 55 11.69 17.08 -9.78
C TRP A 55 11.77 16.96 -8.25
N LYS A 56 12.63 16.07 -7.72
CA LYS A 56 12.85 15.95 -6.26
C LYS A 56 13.40 17.24 -5.65
N LYS A 57 14.37 17.88 -6.32
CA LYS A 57 14.97 19.14 -5.84
C LYS A 57 13.97 20.30 -5.79
N GLN A 58 12.99 20.31 -6.69
CA GLN A 58 12.00 21.38 -6.78
C GLN A 58 10.87 21.25 -5.77
N ARG A 59 10.81 20.16 -4.99
CA ARG A 59 9.67 19.89 -4.12
C ARG A 59 9.92 20.21 -2.66
N PRO A 60 8.96 20.88 -2.01
CA PRO A 60 8.88 20.89 -0.57
C PRO A 60 8.49 19.48 -0.07
N THR A 61 9.06 19.06 1.06
CA THR A 61 8.68 17.83 1.75
C THR A 61 7.18 17.89 2.07
N PRO A 62 6.37 16.93 1.58
CA PRO A 62 4.95 16.94 1.87
C PRO A 62 4.72 16.75 3.38
N ALA A 63 3.87 17.60 3.96
CA ALA A 63 3.40 17.43 5.32
C ALA A 63 2.48 16.20 5.38
N SER A 64 3.06 15.03 5.61
CA SER A 64 2.26 13.83 5.79
C SER A 64 1.74 13.80 7.23
N GLU A 65 0.44 14.03 7.36
CA GLU A 65 -0.30 13.90 8.61
C GLU A 65 -0.61 12.43 8.89
N GLU A 66 -0.48 12.03 10.15
CA GLU A 66 -0.80 10.67 10.61
C GLU A 66 -2.29 10.53 10.96
N LEU A 67 -2.95 11.64 11.26
CA LEU A 67 -4.36 11.70 11.59
C LEU A 67 -5.23 11.85 10.34
N PRO A 68 -6.47 11.36 10.37
CA PRO A 68 -7.38 11.51 9.25
C PRO A 68 -7.72 12.99 9.08
N SER A 69 -7.60 13.50 7.85
CA SER A 69 -8.02 14.88 7.58
C SER A 69 -9.54 14.97 7.69
N SER A 70 -10.03 16.05 8.29
CA SER A 70 -11.45 16.38 8.38
C SER A 70 -12.01 16.84 7.04
N LYS A 71 -11.16 17.36 6.14
CA LYS A 71 -11.53 17.89 4.82
C LYS A 71 -10.72 17.19 3.75
N LEU A 72 -11.11 15.96 3.40
CA LEU A 72 -10.59 15.30 2.21
C LEU A 72 -11.33 15.88 1.00
N THR A 73 -10.62 16.67 0.18
CA THR A 73 -11.18 17.37 -1.00
C THR A 73 -11.02 16.57 -2.29
N SER A 74 -9.98 15.73 -2.37
CA SER A 74 -9.73 14.81 -3.49
C SER A 74 -8.85 13.65 -3.04
N GLY A 75 -8.90 12.54 -3.78
CA GLY A 75 -8.04 11.37 -3.55
C GLY A 75 -8.49 10.44 -2.42
N TRP A 76 -7.52 9.87 -1.72
CA TRP A 76 -7.72 8.90 -0.65
C TRP A 76 -6.67 9.08 0.46
N GLN A 77 -6.99 8.61 1.66
CA GLN A 77 -6.01 8.48 2.75
C GLN A 77 -6.02 7.06 3.28
N ASN A 78 -4.87 6.57 3.72
CA ASN A 78 -4.73 5.22 4.24
C ASN A 78 -3.80 5.22 5.44
N LEU A 79 -4.18 4.46 6.46
CA LEU A 79 -3.27 4.02 7.51
C LEU A 79 -3.34 2.50 7.61
N SER A 80 -2.19 1.85 7.39
CA SER A 80 -2.07 0.40 7.47
C SER A 80 -0.92 -0.01 8.36
N VAL A 81 -1.15 -1.03 9.18
CA VAL A 81 -0.16 -1.65 10.06
C VAL A 81 -0.04 -3.12 9.67
N GLN A 82 1.19 -3.55 9.41
CA GLN A 82 1.51 -4.93 9.06
C GLN A 82 2.62 -5.45 9.98
N ALA A 83 2.48 -6.68 10.45
CA ALA A 83 3.45 -7.32 11.31
C ALA A 83 3.49 -8.82 11.06
N THR A 84 4.69 -9.39 11.13
CA THR A 84 4.92 -10.84 11.07
C THR A 84 5.85 -11.24 12.21
N GLY A 85 5.50 -12.29 12.94
CA GLY A 85 6.32 -12.88 14.00
C GLY A 85 7.15 -14.05 13.49
N THR A 86 8.18 -14.42 14.25
CA THR A 86 9.03 -15.61 13.99
C THR A 86 8.24 -16.91 13.94
N ASP A 87 7.12 -16.95 14.67
CA ASP A 87 6.29 -18.14 14.84
C ASP A 87 5.27 -18.29 13.70
N GLY A 88 5.39 -17.50 12.63
CA GLY A 88 4.46 -17.50 11.49
C GLY A 88 3.18 -16.69 11.70
N THR A 89 3.01 -16.09 12.89
CA THR A 89 1.92 -15.14 13.19
C THR A 89 2.00 -13.97 12.22
N THR A 90 0.90 -13.65 11.54
CA THR A 90 0.86 -12.55 10.57
C THR A 90 -0.36 -11.68 10.83
N VAL A 91 -0.19 -10.37 10.87
CA VAL A 91 -1.27 -9.41 11.10
C VAL A 91 -1.20 -8.34 10.02
N VAL A 92 -2.30 -8.13 9.31
CA VAL A 92 -2.46 -7.07 8.30
C VAL A 92 -3.74 -6.31 8.62
N LEU A 93 -3.58 -5.03 8.96
CA LEU A 93 -4.64 -4.14 9.40
C LEU A 93 -4.57 -2.86 8.58
N GLY A 94 -5.71 -2.31 8.18
CA GLY A 94 -5.71 -1.04 7.48
C GLY A 94 -7.09 -0.40 7.35
N ILE A 95 -7.09 0.92 7.31
CA ILE A 95 -8.27 1.76 7.06
C ILE A 95 -7.94 2.69 5.89
N ARG A 96 -8.67 2.56 4.79
CA ARG A 96 -8.57 3.44 3.62
C ARG A 96 -9.86 4.25 3.45
N ARG A 97 -9.74 5.58 3.40
CA ARG A 97 -10.85 6.52 3.21
C ARG A 97 -10.77 7.13 1.82
N TRP A 98 -11.92 7.30 1.16
CA TRP A 98 -12.04 7.93 -0.15
C TRP A 98 -12.72 9.29 -0.03
N SER A 99 -12.26 10.28 -0.79
CA SER A 99 -12.83 11.63 -0.79
C SER A 99 -14.26 11.69 -1.34
N GLU A 100 -14.54 10.89 -2.37
CA GLU A 100 -15.80 10.96 -3.13
C GLU A 100 -16.96 10.26 -2.40
N ARG A 101 -16.65 9.25 -1.57
CA ARG A 101 -17.65 8.48 -0.83
C ARG A 101 -17.72 8.96 0.61
N LYS A 102 -18.37 10.12 0.81
CA LYS A 102 -18.58 10.74 2.12
C LYS A 102 -19.00 9.67 3.15
N GLN A 103 -18.21 9.56 4.22
CA GLN A 103 -18.44 8.67 5.37
C GLN A 103 -18.24 7.16 5.16
N THR A 104 -17.58 6.71 4.09
CA THR A 104 -17.21 5.30 3.95
C THR A 104 -15.70 5.08 3.94
N ALA A 105 -15.28 4.03 4.63
CA ALA A 105 -13.90 3.57 4.64
C ALA A 105 -13.86 2.08 4.34
N GLU A 106 -12.87 1.68 3.56
CA GLU A 106 -12.51 0.29 3.37
C GLU A 106 -11.64 -0.18 4.53
N VAL A 107 -12.03 -1.30 5.09
CA VAL A 107 -11.35 -1.91 6.23
C VAL A 107 -10.74 -3.23 5.79
N THR A 108 -9.46 -3.39 6.13
CA THR A 108 -8.72 -4.64 5.95
C THR A 108 -8.35 -5.18 7.33
N VAL A 109 -8.80 -6.40 7.63
CA VAL A 109 -8.40 -7.13 8.83
C VAL A 109 -8.09 -8.56 8.43
N PHE A 110 -6.84 -8.95 8.64
CA PHE A 110 -6.33 -10.30 8.44
C PHE A 110 -5.42 -10.64 9.61
N VAL A 111 -5.67 -11.77 10.26
CA VAL A 111 -4.86 -12.29 11.36
C VAL A 111 -4.63 -13.77 11.13
N LYS A 112 -3.37 -14.18 11.08
CA LYS A 112 -2.92 -15.56 11.11
C LYS A 112 -2.23 -15.82 12.44
N LEU A 113 -2.67 -16.84 13.16
CA LEU A 113 -2.13 -17.26 14.45
C LEU A 113 -0.99 -18.29 14.27
N PRO A 114 -0.19 -18.57 15.33
CA PRO A 114 0.91 -19.54 15.28
C PRO A 114 0.48 -20.98 14.94
N ASP A 115 -0.75 -21.35 15.29
CA ASP A 115 -1.37 -22.64 14.96
C ASP A 115 -1.71 -22.78 13.47
N GLY A 116 -1.50 -21.72 12.68
CA GLY A 116 -1.81 -21.66 11.26
C GLY A 116 -3.24 -21.19 10.97
N GLU A 117 -4.08 -21.01 11.99
CA GLU A 117 -5.45 -20.55 11.83
C GLU A 117 -5.49 -19.11 11.33
N THR A 118 -6.41 -18.86 10.38
CA THR A 118 -6.52 -17.57 9.72
C THR A 118 -7.90 -16.98 9.90
N TYR A 119 -7.95 -15.70 10.26
CA TYR A 119 -9.16 -14.94 10.52
C TYR A 119 -9.22 -13.77 9.55
N THR A 120 -10.32 -13.70 8.81
CA THR A 120 -10.56 -12.66 7.80
C THR A 120 -11.93 -12.03 8.00
N LEU A 121 -12.17 -10.89 7.37
CA LEU A 121 -13.50 -10.29 7.37
C LEU A 121 -14.51 -11.23 6.67
N PRO A 122 -15.79 -11.29 7.10
CA PRO A 122 -16.77 -12.21 6.53
C PRO A 122 -17.04 -12.06 5.03
N ARG A 123 -16.66 -10.93 4.43
CA ARG A 123 -16.79 -10.64 2.99
C ARG A 123 -15.45 -10.69 2.25
N HIS A 124 -14.46 -11.47 2.70
CA HIS A 124 -13.18 -11.63 2.00
C HIS A 124 -13.37 -12.31 0.62
N PRO A 125 -12.65 -11.91 -0.47
CA PRO A 125 -11.54 -10.95 -0.52
C PRO A 125 -11.96 -9.47 -0.57
N ASP A 126 -13.26 -9.17 -0.59
CA ASP A 126 -13.74 -7.80 -0.63
C ASP A 126 -13.51 -7.09 0.71
N THR A 127 -12.91 -5.90 0.67
CA THR A 127 -12.78 -5.03 1.83
C THR A 127 -14.17 -4.66 2.35
N VAL A 128 -14.39 -4.73 3.66
CA VAL A 128 -15.65 -4.27 4.23
C VAL A 128 -15.69 -2.76 4.18
N VAL A 129 -16.74 -2.23 3.56
CA VAL A 129 -17.04 -0.80 3.56
C VAL A 129 -17.80 -0.48 4.85
N GLY A 130 -17.15 0.19 5.79
CA GLY A 130 -17.73 0.63 7.05
C GLY A 130 -18.00 2.13 7.05
N ALA A 131 -18.94 2.58 7.90
CA ALA A 131 -19.06 3.98 8.24
C ALA A 131 -17.73 4.45 8.86
N SER A 132 -17.17 5.54 8.33
CA SER A 132 -15.97 6.15 8.88
C SER A 132 -16.36 7.19 9.91
N GLU A 133 -15.92 7.01 11.15
CA GLU A 133 -16.10 8.02 12.19
C GLU A 133 -14.82 8.84 12.31
N VAL A 134 -14.92 10.13 12.02
CA VAL A 134 -13.78 11.05 12.19
C VAL A 134 -13.68 11.40 13.67
N SER A 135 -12.69 10.83 14.34
CA SER A 135 -12.27 11.24 15.67
C SER A 135 -10.98 12.05 15.56
N ALA A 136 -10.79 13.02 16.47
CA ALA A 136 -9.64 13.91 16.43
C ALA A 136 -8.28 13.19 16.58
N ASP A 137 -8.28 11.99 17.17
CA ASP A 137 -7.09 11.23 17.56
C ASP A 137 -7.03 9.82 16.94
N SER A 138 -8.02 9.44 16.13
CA SER A 138 -8.18 8.04 15.72
C SER A 138 -8.87 7.86 14.38
N TRP A 139 -8.45 6.80 13.69
CA TRP A 139 -9.10 6.23 12.53
C TRP A 139 -10.07 5.16 12.98
N ASN A 140 -11.35 5.31 12.65
CA ASN A 140 -12.40 4.37 13.07
C ASN A 140 -13.25 3.96 11.87
N ALA A 141 -13.34 2.65 11.63
CA ALA A 141 -14.24 2.07 10.64
C ALA A 141 -14.41 0.56 10.85
N GLY A 142 -15.62 0.04 10.64
CA GLY A 142 -15.88 -1.41 10.54
C GLY A 142 -15.39 -2.24 11.74
N GLY A 143 -15.47 -1.69 12.95
CA GLY A 143 -14.99 -2.34 14.18
C GLY A 143 -13.47 -2.22 14.43
N LEU A 144 -12.70 -1.71 13.46
CA LEU A 144 -11.27 -1.39 13.61
C LEU A 144 -11.10 0.07 14.03
N LYS A 145 -10.30 0.28 15.07
CA LYS A 145 -9.90 1.58 15.60
C LYS A 145 -8.38 1.66 15.69
N ILE A 146 -7.77 2.60 14.99
CA ILE A 146 -6.34 2.92 15.08
C ILE A 146 -6.22 4.30 15.72
N GLN A 147 -5.79 4.33 16.99
CA GLN A 147 -5.60 5.55 17.75
C GLN A 147 -4.12 5.93 17.77
N VAL A 148 -3.83 7.20 17.49
CA VAL A 148 -2.49 7.76 17.60
C VAL A 148 -2.24 8.09 19.07
N LEU A 149 -1.39 7.32 19.74
CA LEU A 149 -1.03 7.58 21.14
C LEU A 149 0.06 8.66 21.22
N GLN A 150 1.07 8.50 20.37
CA GLN A 150 2.15 9.46 20.22
C GLN A 150 2.51 9.53 18.74
N PRO A 151 2.43 10.72 18.11
CA PRO A 151 2.64 10.83 16.68
C PRO A 151 3.98 10.22 16.24
N ARG A 152 3.94 9.38 15.21
CA ARG A 152 5.10 8.71 14.57
C ARG A 152 5.91 7.83 15.51
N TRP A 153 5.34 7.45 16.65
CA TRP A 153 6.04 6.68 17.68
C TRP A 153 5.22 5.50 18.19
N ALA A 154 3.94 5.73 18.49
CA ALA A 154 3.09 4.71 19.09
C ALA A 154 1.64 4.81 18.60
N LEU A 155 1.11 3.66 18.17
CA LEU A 155 -0.28 3.50 17.78
C LEU A 155 -0.94 2.42 18.67
N ARG A 156 -2.20 2.62 18.99
CA ARG A 156 -3.05 1.58 19.59
C ARG A 156 -4.05 1.11 18.55
N VAL A 157 -4.04 -0.19 18.28
CA VAL A 157 -4.93 -0.82 17.32
C VAL A 157 -5.92 -1.71 18.07
N LEU A 158 -7.19 -1.35 17.99
CA LEU A 158 -8.30 -2.05 18.63
C LEU A 158 -9.19 -2.63 17.54
N PHE A 159 -9.65 -3.85 17.74
CA PHE A 159 -10.70 -4.40 16.92
C PHE A 159 -11.75 -5.07 17.79
N ASN A 160 -13.00 -4.84 17.42
CA ASN A 160 -14.14 -5.48 18.01
C ASN A 160 -15.18 -5.75 16.91
N GLY A 161 -15.29 -7.00 16.49
CA GLY A 161 -16.15 -7.33 15.36
C GLY A 161 -16.14 -8.81 15.02
N LEU A 162 -16.83 -9.14 13.94
CA LEU A 162 -16.96 -10.51 13.45
C LEU A 162 -15.84 -10.82 12.47
N LEU A 163 -15.15 -11.95 12.65
CA LEU A 163 -14.18 -12.50 11.69
C LEU A 163 -14.54 -13.95 11.36
N THR A 164 -14.34 -14.34 10.12
CA THR A 164 -14.52 -15.70 9.63
C THR A 164 -13.20 -16.46 9.73
N ARG A 165 -13.22 -17.60 10.43
CA ARG A 165 -12.11 -18.53 10.50
C ARG A 165 -12.01 -19.34 9.21
N ALA A 166 -10.83 -19.42 8.62
CA ALA A 166 -10.60 -20.06 7.33
C ALA A 166 -10.77 -21.58 7.35
N SER A 167 -10.44 -22.25 8.46
CA SER A 167 -10.56 -23.72 8.57
C SER A 167 -11.99 -24.24 8.43
N ASP A 168 -12.94 -23.58 9.10
CA ASP A 168 -14.33 -24.05 9.20
C ASP A 168 -15.34 -23.13 8.51
N GLY A 169 -14.92 -21.95 8.03
CA GLY A 169 -15.81 -20.91 7.54
C GLY A 169 -16.72 -20.31 8.62
N LYS A 170 -16.50 -20.60 9.90
CA LYS A 170 -17.32 -20.09 11.01
C LYS A 170 -16.97 -18.65 11.34
N THR A 171 -18.00 -17.81 11.41
CA THR A 171 -17.87 -16.43 11.87
C THR A 171 -17.92 -16.38 13.40
N LEU A 172 -16.87 -15.82 14.00
CA LEU A 172 -16.69 -15.70 15.44
C LEU A 172 -16.59 -14.22 15.81
N HIS A 173 -17.03 -13.89 17.02
CA HIS A 173 -16.80 -12.56 17.58
C HIS A 173 -15.36 -12.49 18.09
N VAL A 174 -14.58 -11.58 17.50
CA VAL A 174 -13.16 -11.42 17.79
C VAL A 174 -12.92 -10.04 18.38
N ARG A 175 -12.10 -10.03 19.43
CA ARG A 175 -11.58 -8.80 20.01
C ARG A 175 -10.06 -8.88 20.10
N PHE A 176 -9.39 -7.82 19.68
CA PHE A 176 -7.97 -7.66 19.93
C PHE A 176 -7.60 -6.23 20.30
N ASN A 177 -6.50 -6.13 21.04
CA ASN A 177 -5.88 -4.87 21.41
C ASN A 177 -4.37 -5.01 21.24
N PHE A 178 -3.84 -4.28 20.27
CA PHE A 178 -2.43 -4.23 19.95
C PHE A 178 -1.87 -2.84 20.17
N ILE A 179 -0.61 -2.80 20.54
CA ILE A 179 0.22 -1.60 20.58
C ILE A 179 1.29 -1.78 19.52
N TRP A 180 1.33 -0.87 18.56
CA TRP A 180 2.42 -0.74 17.64
C TRP A 180 3.39 0.31 18.16
N ARG A 181 4.69 0.02 18.12
CA ARG A 181 5.75 0.98 18.45
C ARG A 181 6.77 1.05 17.33
N SER A 182 7.19 2.27 17.05
CA SER A 182 8.25 2.54 16.10
C SER A 182 9.61 2.04 16.60
N ALA A 183 10.40 1.52 15.66
CA ALA A 183 11.82 1.20 15.82
C ALA A 183 12.71 1.97 14.83
N SER A 184 12.12 2.80 13.95
CA SER A 184 12.86 3.56 12.94
C SER A 184 12.32 4.98 12.78
N GLN A 185 13.09 5.88 12.21
CA GLN A 185 12.54 7.16 11.75
C GLN A 185 11.59 6.94 10.56
N PRO A 186 10.59 7.81 10.36
CA PRO A 186 9.72 7.74 9.19
C PRO A 186 10.52 7.96 7.90
N LEU A 187 10.39 7.03 6.96
CA LEU A 187 10.88 7.17 5.60
C LEU A 187 9.80 7.83 4.75
N HIS A 188 10.00 9.09 4.40
CA HIS A 188 9.05 9.86 3.60
C HIS A 188 9.16 9.53 2.11
N HIS A 189 8.02 9.32 1.46
CA HIS A 189 7.91 9.29 0.01
C HIS A 189 7.41 10.65 -0.49
N PRO A 190 7.94 11.16 -1.62
CA PRO A 190 8.98 10.57 -2.49
C PRO A 190 10.43 10.92 -2.09
N GLU A 191 10.65 11.69 -1.02
CA GLU A 191 11.96 12.24 -0.65
C GLU A 191 13.02 11.16 -0.35
N GLY A 192 12.67 10.17 0.47
CA GLY A 192 13.53 9.05 0.82
C GLY A 192 13.63 7.97 -0.25
N TRP A 193 12.91 8.09 -1.38
CA TRP A 193 12.96 7.10 -2.45
C TRP A 193 14.24 7.23 -3.28
N SER A 194 14.88 6.11 -3.60
CA SER A 194 16.07 6.06 -4.47
C SER A 194 15.75 6.62 -5.86
N GLU A 195 16.54 7.62 -6.27
CA GLU A 195 16.44 8.25 -7.59
C GLU A 195 16.66 7.26 -8.72
N GLN A 196 17.56 6.29 -8.51
CA GLN A 196 17.85 5.25 -9.50
C GLN A 196 16.65 4.33 -9.67
N LEU A 197 15.99 3.92 -8.57
CA LEU A 197 14.80 3.07 -8.64
C LEU A 197 13.63 3.80 -9.29
N ALA A 198 13.40 5.07 -8.93
CA ALA A 198 12.38 5.91 -9.56
C ALA A 198 12.65 6.11 -11.06
N ALA A 199 13.91 6.35 -11.45
CA ALA A 199 14.29 6.49 -12.86
C ALA A 199 14.12 5.18 -13.64
N ARG A 200 14.45 4.02 -13.03
CA ARG A 200 14.21 2.69 -13.63
C ARG A 200 12.72 2.43 -13.83
N ALA A 201 11.90 2.75 -12.84
CA ALA A 201 10.44 2.62 -12.95
C ALA A 201 9.92 3.49 -14.10
N LEU A 202 10.31 4.77 -14.15
CA LEU A 202 9.90 5.69 -15.21
C LEU A 202 10.36 5.25 -16.61
N ALA A 203 11.59 4.76 -16.73
CA ALA A 203 12.15 4.31 -18.01
C ALA A 203 11.54 2.99 -18.51
N SER A 204 10.99 2.19 -17.59
CA SER A 204 10.28 0.95 -17.93
C SER A 204 8.90 1.20 -18.52
N GLU A 205 8.33 2.38 -18.27
CA GLU A 205 7.03 2.76 -18.80
C GLU A 205 7.09 3.07 -20.32
N PRO A 206 6.00 2.81 -21.05
CA PRO A 206 5.91 3.14 -22.46
C PRO A 206 5.76 4.65 -22.66
N TRP A 207 6.80 5.31 -23.17
CA TRP A 207 6.77 6.73 -23.54
C TRP A 207 6.16 6.88 -24.94
N ARG A 208 4.85 7.12 -25.01
CA ARG A 208 4.13 7.25 -26.29
C ARG A 208 3.97 8.71 -26.73
N ASP A 209 3.61 9.61 -25.81
CA ASP A 209 3.06 10.92 -26.19
C ASP A 209 3.83 12.12 -25.60
N GLY A 210 5.10 11.94 -25.20
CA GLY A 210 5.88 12.99 -24.52
C GLY A 210 5.40 13.34 -23.10
N GLN A 211 4.20 12.90 -22.71
CA GLN A 211 3.58 13.07 -21.38
C GLN A 211 4.24 12.22 -20.28
N TRP A 212 5.32 11.50 -20.58
CA TRP A 212 6.02 10.64 -19.63
C TRP A 212 6.54 11.44 -18.42
N ILE A 213 6.86 12.72 -18.59
CA ILE A 213 7.32 13.60 -17.50
C ILE A 213 6.21 13.78 -16.46
N HIS A 214 4.95 13.89 -16.88
CA HIS A 214 3.80 14.01 -15.99
C HIS A 214 3.45 12.72 -15.25
N MET A 215 4.06 11.58 -15.62
CA MET A 215 3.93 10.36 -14.83
C MET A 215 4.60 10.50 -13.47
N ILE A 216 5.65 11.31 -13.38
CA ILE A 216 6.35 11.61 -12.12
C ILE A 216 5.41 12.38 -11.18
N ASP A 217 4.49 13.20 -11.72
CA ASP A 217 3.50 13.92 -10.92
C ASP A 217 2.52 12.98 -10.21
N ARG A 218 2.33 11.73 -10.67
CA ARG A 218 1.55 10.73 -9.93
C ARG A 218 2.23 10.27 -8.63
N TRP A 219 3.52 10.54 -8.48
CA TRP A 219 4.26 10.35 -7.23
C TRP A 219 4.23 11.62 -6.38
N ALA A 220 3.29 12.55 -6.66
CA ALA A 220 2.96 13.70 -5.84
C ALA A 220 2.53 13.35 -4.43
N ASP A 221 1.74 12.30 -4.31
CA ASP A 221 1.04 12.02 -3.09
C ASP A 221 2.06 11.63 -2.01
N GLY A 222 2.18 12.49 -1.01
CA GLY A 222 3.08 12.28 0.11
C GLY A 222 2.64 11.07 0.91
N SER A 223 3.59 10.20 1.24
CA SER A 223 3.37 9.11 2.17
C SER A 223 4.59 8.91 3.05
N TRP A 224 4.47 8.04 4.04
CA TRP A 224 5.60 7.64 4.86
C TRP A 224 5.47 6.18 5.26
N HIS A 225 6.61 5.56 5.47
CA HIS A 225 6.72 4.21 5.99
C HIS A 225 7.60 4.21 7.24
N GLN A 226 7.28 3.34 8.18
CA GLN A 226 8.05 3.21 9.42
C GLN A 226 8.10 1.76 9.85
N TRP A 227 9.27 1.34 10.30
CA TRP A 227 9.47 0.00 10.85
C TRP A 227 9.22 0.03 12.35
N GLY A 228 8.73 -1.08 12.88
CA GLY A 228 8.35 -1.18 14.27
C GLY A 228 7.94 -2.59 14.66
N ALA A 229 7.46 -2.71 15.90
CA ALA A 229 6.97 -3.95 16.46
C ALA A 229 5.49 -3.79 16.85
N LEU A 230 4.72 -4.86 16.69
CA LEU A 230 3.33 -4.96 17.10
C LEU A 230 3.22 -6.01 18.21
N GLN A 231 2.62 -5.64 19.33
CA GLN A 231 2.39 -6.55 20.45
C GLN A 231 0.98 -6.39 21.00
N GLY A 232 0.36 -7.48 21.43
CA GLY A 232 -0.83 -7.41 22.27
C GLY A 232 -1.58 -8.73 22.32
N ARG A 233 -2.89 -8.65 22.54
CA ARG A 233 -3.72 -9.84 22.83
C ARG A 233 -4.84 -9.99 21.81
N PHE A 234 -5.02 -11.23 21.36
CA PHE A 234 -6.12 -11.67 20.52
C PHE A 234 -7.05 -12.59 21.32
N THR A 235 -8.36 -12.39 21.20
CA THR A 235 -9.38 -13.18 21.90
C THR A 235 -10.54 -13.50 20.98
N THR A 236 -10.97 -14.76 20.98
CA THR A 236 -12.15 -15.23 20.26
C THR A 236 -13.24 -15.59 21.25
N HIS A 237 -14.44 -15.07 21.05
CA HIS A 237 -15.63 -15.48 21.78
C HIS A 237 -16.46 -16.40 20.89
N THR A 238 -16.57 -17.66 21.31
CA THR A 238 -17.57 -18.56 20.74
C THR A 238 -18.85 -18.36 21.52
N PRO A 239 -20.03 -18.19 20.88
CA PRO A 239 -21.28 -18.20 21.60
C PRO A 239 -21.42 -19.58 22.27
N THR A 240 -21.26 -19.62 23.59
CA THR A 240 -21.54 -20.81 24.39
C THR A 240 -22.98 -21.20 24.11
N ALA A 241 -23.20 -22.36 23.50
CA ALA A 241 -24.53 -22.93 23.38
C ALA A 241 -25.13 -22.95 24.79
N LEU A 242 -26.21 -22.19 25.02
CA LEU A 242 -27.01 -22.29 26.21
C LEU A 242 -27.40 -23.76 26.35
N LYS A 243 -26.76 -24.48 27.27
CA LYS A 243 -27.31 -25.73 27.79
C LYS A 243 -28.58 -25.33 28.52
N THR A 244 -29.71 -25.45 27.84
CA THR A 244 -31.03 -25.45 28.47
C THR A 244 -30.98 -26.49 29.58
N PRO A 245 -31.15 -26.13 30.86
CA PRO A 245 -31.34 -27.15 31.88
C PRO A 245 -32.63 -27.89 31.50
N ALA A 246 -32.51 -29.19 31.27
CA ALA A 246 -33.68 -30.05 31.10
C ALA A 246 -34.55 -29.88 32.35
N SER A 247 -35.71 -29.24 32.17
CA SER A 247 -36.77 -29.20 33.16
C SER A 247 -37.32 -30.62 33.30
N GLY A 248 -36.68 -31.42 34.14
CA GLY A 248 -37.22 -32.67 34.65
C GLY A 248 -38.35 -32.35 35.61
N CYS A 249 -39.53 -32.04 35.06
CA CYS A 249 -40.78 -32.09 35.79
C CYS A 249 -41.11 -33.58 35.99
N GLY A 250 -40.62 -34.15 37.10
CA GLY A 250 -41.07 -35.43 37.61
C GLY A 250 -41.92 -35.17 38.85
N ARG A 251 -43.24 -35.12 38.67
CA ARG A 251 -44.22 -35.24 39.76
C ARG A 251 -45.10 -36.45 39.52
N GLU A 252 -45.22 -37.22 40.60
CA GLU A 252 -46.34 -38.04 41.04
C GLU A 252 -46.48 -39.47 40.51
N GLY A 253 -46.60 -40.38 41.49
CA GLY A 253 -46.76 -41.83 41.38
C GLY A 253 -46.13 -42.53 42.57
#